data_AF-A0A511D3M2-F1
#
_entry.id   AF-A0A511D3M2-F1
#
_cell.length_a   1.000
_cell.length_b   1.000
_cell.length_c   1.000
_cell.angle_alpha   90.00
_cell.angle_beta   90.00
_cell.angle_gamma   90.00
#
_symmetry.space_group_name_H-M   'P 1'
#
loop_
_entity.id
_entity.type
_entity.pdbx_description
1 polymer ?
#
loop_
_entity_poly.entity_id
_entity_poly.type
_entity_poly.pdbx_seq_one_letter_code
_entity_poly.pdbx_strand_id
1 'polypeptide(L)'
;MNAVNLSMTVVLAVLYSVGFYLLLQRSLMRVLLGIVVLGHGTNLLLQLIGSPPGRVPILGIALPSEFTDPLPQALALTAIVITFALTTYLLALGYRSWVLVGHDEVQDDLEDRRIAQRERPEASMGEETTGEDDAEDDPGSAAASGDPVDPADVGGER
;
A
#
# COMPACT_ATOMS: atom_id res chain seq x y z
N MET A 1 -27.09 -15.58 -24.99
CA MET A 1 -25.92 -14.67 -25.00
C MET A 1 -26.08 -13.79 -23.79
N ASN A 2 -25.36 -14.10 -22.70
CA ASN A 2 -25.62 -13.45 -21.41
C ASN A 2 -25.28 -11.98 -21.55
N ALA A 3 -26.30 -11.12 -21.52
CA ALA A 3 -26.11 -9.74 -21.13
C ALA A 3 -25.41 -9.82 -19.77
N VAL A 4 -24.14 -9.38 -19.72
CA VAL A 4 -23.42 -9.23 -18.46
C VAL A 4 -24.38 -8.52 -17.51
N ASN A 5 -24.65 -9.11 -16.35
CA ASN A 5 -25.53 -8.53 -15.35
C ASN A 5 -24.87 -7.26 -14.80
N LEU A 6 -25.03 -6.15 -15.53
CA LEU A 6 -24.33 -4.90 -15.31
C LEU A 6 -24.56 -4.38 -13.89
N SER A 7 -25.77 -4.59 -13.35
CA SER A 7 -26.10 -4.30 -11.96
C SER A 7 -25.20 -5.05 -10.97
N MET A 8 -25.05 -6.37 -11.11
CA MET A 8 -24.14 -7.15 -10.26
C MET A 8 -22.68 -6.73 -10.45
N THR A 9 -22.25 -6.46 -11.68
CA THR A 9 -20.87 -6.01 -11.95
C THR A 9 -20.58 -4.68 -11.25
N VAL A 10 -21.50 -3.71 -11.32
CA VAL A 10 -21.35 -2.42 -10.63
C VAL A 10 -21.36 -2.60 -9.12
N VAL A 11 -22.26 -3.43 -8.58
CA VAL A 11 -22.30 -3.73 -7.14
C VAL A 11 -20.98 -4.35 -6.68
N LEU A 12 -20.43 -5.33 -7.40
CA LEU A 12 -19.14 -5.93 -7.08
C LEU A 12 -18.00 -4.91 -7.14
N ALA A 13 -17.95 -4.08 -8.18
CA ALA A 13 -16.92 -3.05 -8.30
C ALA A 13 -16.95 -2.08 -7.11
N VAL A 14 -18.14 -1.64 -6.68
CA VAL A 14 -18.30 -0.79 -5.50
C VAL A 14 -17.89 -1.52 -4.23
N LEU A 15 -18.32 -2.77 -4.04
CA LEU A 15 -18.04 -3.54 -2.82
C LEU A 15 -16.54 -3.82 -2.66
N TYR A 16 -15.87 -4.20 -3.75
CA TYR A 16 -14.41 -4.37 -3.74
C TYR A 16 -13.68 -3.04 -3.55
N SER A 17 -14.13 -1.95 -4.19
CA SER A 17 -13.52 -0.62 -4.00
C SER A 17 -13.61 -0.14 -2.55
N VAL A 18 -14.79 -0.26 -1.94
CA VAL A 18 -15.01 0.09 -0.52
C VAL A 18 -14.22 -0.84 0.39
N GLY A 19 -14.24 -2.15 0.11
CA GLY A 19 -13.49 -3.14 0.88
C GLY A 19 -11.99 -2.87 0.91
N PHE A 20 -11.37 -2.66 -0.26
CA PHE A 20 -9.96 -2.29 -0.35
C PHE A 20 -9.68 -0.92 0.27
N TYR A 21 -10.54 0.08 0.05
CA TYR A 21 -10.39 1.39 0.70
C TYR A 21 -10.34 1.26 2.22
N LEU A 22 -11.21 0.45 2.82
CA LEU A 22 -11.25 0.19 4.26
C LEU A 22 -10.01 -0.57 4.75
N LEU A 23 -9.49 -1.53 3.96
CA LEU A 23 -8.24 -2.23 4.28
C LEU A 23 -7.02 -1.32 4.33
N LEU A 24 -7.02 -0.23 3.56
CA LEU A 24 -5.92 0.75 3.54
C LEU A 24 -5.98 1.75 4.70
N GLN A 25 -6.99 1.68 5.57
CA GLN A 25 -7.11 2.58 6.71
C GLN A 25 -6.25 2.14 7.90
N ARG A 26 -5.88 3.11 8.75
CA ARG A 26 -5.02 2.87 9.92
C ARG A 26 -5.73 2.25 11.12
N SER A 27 -7.04 2.42 11.25
CA SER A 27 -7.77 1.81 12.38
C SER A 27 -8.11 0.36 12.09
N LEU A 28 -7.77 -0.50 13.05
CA LEU A 28 -7.99 -1.94 12.96
C LEU A 28 -9.46 -2.28 12.79
N MET A 29 -10.38 -1.52 13.40
CA MET A 29 -11.82 -1.73 13.22
C MET A 29 -12.26 -1.44 11.78
N ARG A 30 -11.66 -0.44 11.12
CA ARG A 30 -11.91 -0.15 9.69
C ARG A 30 -11.38 -1.28 8.81
N VAL A 31 -10.18 -1.80 9.09
CA VAL A 31 -9.61 -2.96 8.39
C VAL A 31 -10.52 -4.18 8.54
N LEU A 32 -11.02 -4.45 9.75
CA LEU A 32 -11.95 -5.53 10.04
C LEU A 32 -13.24 -5.41 9.21
N LEU A 33 -13.84 -4.21 9.18
CA LEU A 33 -15.00 -3.94 8.33
C LEU A 33 -14.68 -4.15 6.84
N GLY A 34 -13.47 -3.77 6.39
CA GLY A 34 -12.99 -4.04 5.04
C GLY A 34 -12.98 -5.53 4.69
N ILE A 35 -12.47 -6.37 5.60
CA ILE A 35 -12.48 -7.84 5.43
C ILE A 35 -13.90 -8.38 5.34
N VAL A 36 -14.83 -7.91 6.18
CA VAL A 36 -16.25 -8.33 6.16
C VAL A 36 -16.91 -7.96 4.82
N VAL A 37 -16.71 -6.72 4.36
CA VAL A 37 -17.25 -6.22 3.08
C VAL A 37 -16.68 -7.03 1.90
N LEU A 38 -15.37 -7.31 1.89
CA LEU A 38 -14.74 -8.15 0.86
C LEU A 38 -15.23 -9.60 0.90
N GLY A 39 -15.49 -10.15 2.10
CA GLY A 39 -16.10 -11.47 2.26
C GLY A 39 -17.48 -11.53 1.62
N HIS A 40 -18.33 -10.53 1.84
CA HIS A 40 -19.62 -10.44 1.16
C HIS A 40 -19.46 -10.28 -0.37
N GLY A 41 -18.49 -9.48 -0.84
CA GLY A 41 -18.20 -9.32 -2.27
C GLY A 41 -17.75 -10.62 -2.93
N THR A 42 -16.91 -11.38 -2.26
CA THR A 42 -16.42 -12.68 -2.74
C THR A 42 -17.56 -13.70 -2.84
N ASN A 43 -18.49 -13.70 -1.88
CA ASN A 43 -19.68 -14.55 -1.95
C ASN A 43 -20.58 -14.20 -3.14
N LEU A 44 -20.80 -12.91 -3.39
CA LEU A 44 -21.54 -12.46 -4.58
C LEU A 44 -20.80 -12.78 -5.88
N LEU A 45 -19.47 -12.69 -5.88
CA LEU A 45 -18.64 -13.04 -7.04
C LEU A 45 -18.76 -14.54 -7.37
N LEU A 46 -18.73 -15.42 -6.36
CA LEU A 46 -18.97 -16.85 -6.57
C LEU A 46 -20.34 -17.12 -7.20
N GLN A 47 -21.38 -16.41 -6.74
CA GLN A 47 -22.72 -16.55 -7.30
C GLN A 47 -22.81 -16.01 -8.74
N LEU A 48 -22.06 -14.96 -9.08
CA LEU A 48 -22.01 -14.40 -10.43
C LEU A 48 -21.27 -15.31 -11.42
N ILE A 49 -20.22 -16.00 -10.96
CA ILE A 49 -19.50 -17.01 -11.75
C ILE A 49 -20.36 -18.28 -11.89
N GLY A 50 -21.22 -18.54 -10.91
CA GLY A 50 -22.20 -19.63 -10.94
C GLY A 50 -23.17 -19.51 -12.12
N SER A 51 -23.42 -20.67 -12.73
CA SER A 51 -24.26 -20.91 -13.92
C SER A 51 -25.62 -20.18 -13.88
N PRO A 52 -26.27 -19.92 -15.04
CA PRO A 52 -27.59 -19.28 -15.16
C PRO A 52 -28.65 -19.69 -14.13
N PRO A 53 -29.58 -18.77 -13.83
CA PRO A 53 -30.65 -19.01 -12.86
C PRO A 53 -31.44 -20.26 -13.26
N GLY A 54 -31.50 -21.19 -12.32
CA GLY A 54 -32.20 -22.47 -12.42
C GLY A 54 -32.99 -22.72 -11.13
N ARG A 55 -33.52 -23.92 -11.00
CA ARG A 55 -34.26 -24.36 -9.82
C ARG A 55 -33.31 -24.88 -8.76
N VAL A 56 -33.78 -24.86 -7.52
CA VAL A 56 -33.02 -25.35 -6.37
C VAL A 56 -32.66 -26.83 -6.60
N PRO A 57 -31.38 -27.23 -6.44
CA PRO A 57 -30.91 -28.59 -6.69
C PRO A 57 -31.33 -29.55 -5.57
N ILE A 58 -32.64 -29.80 -5.46
CA ILE A 58 -33.22 -30.76 -4.53
C ILE A 58 -33.90 -31.85 -5.35
N LEU A 59 -33.56 -33.10 -5.04
CA LEU A 59 -34.12 -34.27 -5.71
C LEU A 59 -35.64 -34.35 -5.49
N GLY A 60 -36.38 -34.62 -6.56
CA GLY A 60 -37.83 -34.81 -6.53
C GLY A 60 -38.67 -33.56 -6.78
N ILE A 61 -38.08 -32.36 -6.89
CA ILE A 61 -38.83 -31.11 -7.13
C ILE A 61 -38.75 -30.65 -8.60
N ALA A 62 -37.66 -30.96 -9.30
CA ALA A 62 -37.47 -30.61 -10.71
C ALA A 62 -36.53 -31.59 -11.42
N LEU A 63 -36.49 -31.50 -12.75
CA LEU A 63 -35.57 -32.29 -13.56
C LEU A 63 -34.11 -31.83 -13.30
N PRO A 64 -33.13 -32.75 -13.27
CA PRO A 64 -31.72 -32.40 -13.05
C PRO A 64 -31.17 -31.36 -14.04
N SER A 65 -31.73 -31.29 -15.24
CA SER A 65 -31.37 -30.30 -16.27
C SER A 65 -31.81 -28.87 -15.96
N GLU A 66 -32.72 -28.68 -15.01
CA GLU A 66 -33.22 -27.36 -14.59
C GLU A 66 -32.46 -26.84 -13.35
N PHE A 67 -31.57 -27.64 -12.75
CA PHE A 67 -30.89 -27.26 -11.51
C PHE A 67 -29.86 -26.14 -11.73
N THR A 68 -29.82 -25.21 -10.78
CA THR A 68 -28.66 -24.32 -10.62
C THR A 68 -27.45 -25.13 -10.18
N ASP A 69 -26.27 -24.72 -10.63
CA ASP A 69 -25.01 -25.35 -10.26
C ASP A 69 -24.81 -25.32 -8.72
N PRO A 70 -24.73 -26.47 -8.04
CA PRO A 70 -24.56 -26.55 -6.60
C PRO A 70 -23.12 -26.24 -6.15
N LEU A 71 -22.13 -26.30 -7.05
CA LEU A 71 -20.73 -26.14 -6.69
C LEU A 71 -20.43 -24.73 -6.14
N PRO A 72 -20.79 -23.62 -6.82
CA PRO A 72 -20.59 -22.27 -6.28
C PRO A 72 -21.28 -22.04 -4.94
N GLN A 73 -22.45 -22.67 -4.70
CA GLN A 73 -23.16 -22.54 -3.43
C GLN A 73 -22.43 -23.21 -2.28
N ALA A 74 -21.87 -24.42 -2.49
CA ALA A 74 -21.06 -25.11 -1.48
C ALA A 74 -19.78 -24.33 -1.15
N LEU A 75 -19.14 -23.74 -2.17
CA LEU A 75 -17.98 -22.86 -1.97
C LEU A 75 -18.35 -21.59 -1.20
N ALA A 76 -19.50 -20.97 -1.49
CA ALA A 76 -19.97 -19.79 -0.76
C ALA A 76 -20.21 -20.10 0.73
N LEU A 77 -20.84 -21.23 1.05
CA LEU A 77 -21.02 -21.63 2.46
C LEU A 77 -19.69 -21.78 3.19
N THR A 78 -18.69 -22.37 2.53
CA THR A 78 -17.33 -22.52 3.09
C THR A 78 -16.67 -21.15 3.28
N ALA A 79 -16.78 -20.25 2.31
CA ALA A 79 -16.24 -18.90 2.37
C ALA A 79 -16.88 -18.09 3.52
N ILE A 80 -18.18 -18.23 3.75
CA ILE A 80 -18.89 -17.58 4.86
C ILE A 80 -18.31 -18.02 6.20
N VAL A 81 -18.12 -19.33 6.40
CA VAL A 81 -17.60 -19.86 7.67
C VAL A 81 -16.15 -19.40 7.92
N ILE A 82 -15.30 -19.41 6.90
CA ILE A 82 -13.92 -18.90 7.00
C ILE A 82 -13.93 -17.40 7.34
N THR A 83 -14.74 -16.62 6.64
CA THR A 83 -14.86 -15.17 6.88
C THR A 83 -15.34 -14.90 8.31
N PHE A 84 -16.33 -15.64 8.79
CA PHE A 84 -16.83 -15.51 10.15
C PHE A 84 -15.77 -15.87 11.21
N ALA A 85 -15.03 -16.96 11.00
CA ALA A 85 -13.95 -17.37 11.89
C ALA A 85 -12.82 -16.31 11.94
N LEU A 86 -12.37 -15.83 10.78
CA LEU A 86 -11.37 -14.77 10.69
C LEU A 86 -11.86 -13.46 11.31
N THR A 87 -13.11 -13.07 11.06
CA THR A 87 -13.71 -11.85 11.62
C THR A 87 -13.76 -11.93 13.14
N THR A 88 -14.23 -13.05 13.69
CA THR A 88 -14.32 -13.26 15.14
C THR A 88 -12.92 -13.26 15.78
N TYR A 89 -11.96 -13.92 15.14
CA TYR A 89 -10.57 -13.95 15.59
C TYR A 89 -9.94 -12.54 15.61
N LEU A 90 -10.06 -11.81 14.50
CA LEU A 90 -9.55 -10.44 14.39
C LEU A 90 -10.27 -9.48 15.33
N LEU A 91 -11.57 -9.67 15.55
CA LEU A 91 -12.33 -8.89 16.52
C LEU A 91 -11.83 -9.13 17.94
N ALA A 92 -11.55 -10.40 18.30
CA ALA A 92 -10.97 -10.74 19.60
C ALA A 92 -9.56 -10.14 19.77
N LEU A 93 -8.73 -10.16 18.73
CA LEU A 93 -7.42 -9.51 18.75
C LEU A 93 -7.54 -7.99 18.84
N GLY A 94 -8.48 -7.38 18.11
CA GLY A 94 -8.71 -5.94 18.17
C GLY A 94 -9.23 -5.49 19.51
N TYR A 95 -10.16 -6.24 20.10
CA TYR A 95 -10.60 -6.02 21.48
C TYR A 95 -9.43 -6.12 22.46
N ARG A 96 -8.60 -7.17 22.34
CA ARG A 96 -7.41 -7.35 23.17
C ARG A 96 -6.44 -6.18 23.01
N SER A 97 -6.18 -5.74 21.78
CA SER A 97 -5.31 -4.59 21.51
C SER A 97 -5.85 -3.30 22.13
N TRP A 98 -7.15 -3.07 22.04
CA TRP A 98 -7.79 -1.91 22.66
C TRP A 98 -7.66 -1.95 24.19
N VAL A 99 -7.82 -3.12 24.81
CA VAL A 99 -7.63 -3.28 26.26
C VAL A 99 -6.18 -3.02 26.70
N LEU A 100 -5.18 -3.41 25.88
CA LEU A 100 -3.77 -3.24 26.23
C LEU A 100 -3.22 -1.83 25.92
N VAL A 101 -3.60 -1.25 24.79
CA VAL A 101 -2.99 -0.02 24.23
C VAL A 101 -3.91 1.20 24.35
N GLY A 102 -5.23 0.98 24.51
CA GLY A 102 -6.23 2.04 24.64
C GLY A 102 -6.74 2.62 23.32
N HIS A 103 -6.13 2.29 22.19
CA HIS A 103 -6.58 2.65 20.84
C HIS A 103 -6.39 1.49 19.85
N ASP A 104 -7.10 1.54 18.73
CA ASP A 104 -7.06 0.53 17.66
C ASP A 104 -6.30 1.03 16.40
N GLU A 105 -5.66 2.19 16.49
CA GLU A 105 -4.89 2.77 15.39
C GLU A 105 -3.47 2.18 15.30
N VAL A 106 -3.09 1.73 14.09
CA VAL A 106 -1.74 1.28 13.76
C VAL A 106 -0.83 2.50 13.62
N GLN A 107 0.18 2.59 14.48
CA GLN A 107 1.13 3.72 14.51
C GLN A 107 2.39 3.42 13.71
N ASP A 108 2.99 4.46 13.14
CA ASP A 108 4.34 4.38 12.59
C ASP A 108 5.33 4.52 13.75
N ASP A 109 6.25 3.57 13.91
CA ASP A 109 7.28 3.68 14.94
C ASP A 109 8.33 4.76 14.54
N LEU A 110 8.68 5.63 15.50
CA LEU A 110 9.75 6.61 15.33
C LEU A 110 11.13 5.95 15.30
N GLU A 111 11.29 4.77 15.89
CA GLU A 111 12.51 3.97 15.81
C GLU A 111 12.70 3.39 14.41
N ASP A 112 11.64 2.91 13.76
CA ASP A 112 11.67 2.45 12.36
C ASP A 112 12.17 3.55 11.41
N ARG A 113 11.70 4.79 11.61
CA ARG A 113 12.18 5.94 10.81
C ARG A 113 13.65 6.26 11.04
N ARG A 114 14.16 6.07 12.27
CA ARG A 114 15.56 6.31 12.62
C ARG A 114 16.48 5.23 12.05
N ILE A 115 16.06 3.97 12.05
CA ILE A 115 16.80 2.87 11.41
C ILE A 115 16.87 3.07 9.90
N ALA A 116 15.75 3.41 9.25
CA ALA A 116 15.71 3.69 7.80
C ALA A 116 16.63 4.86 7.36
N GLN A 117 16.86 5.85 8.23
CA GLN A 117 17.81 6.93 7.98
C GLN A 117 19.27 6.50 8.16
N ARG A 118 19.55 5.57 9.07
CA ARG A 118 20.91 5.03 9.31
C ARG A 118 21.32 3.98 8.26
N GLU A 119 20.37 3.23 7.71
CA GLU A 119 20.59 2.30 6.59
C GLU A 119 20.69 2.97 5.21
N ARG A 120 20.77 4.31 5.16
CA ARG A 120 21.30 5.03 4.00
C ARG A 120 22.79 5.35 4.24
N PRO A 121 23.72 4.37 4.15
CA PRO A 121 25.13 4.68 4.19
C PRO A 121 25.50 5.47 2.92
N GLU A 122 25.98 6.70 3.13
CA GLU A 122 27.23 7.20 2.54
C GLU A 122 27.43 7.13 1.02
N ALA A 123 26.39 7.04 0.18
CA ALA A 123 26.55 7.23 -1.28
C ALA A 123 26.83 8.69 -1.70
N SER A 124 27.16 9.58 -0.74
CA SER A 124 27.66 10.93 -1.01
C SER A 124 29.03 11.21 -0.38
N MET A 125 29.75 10.21 0.16
CA MET A 125 31.21 10.37 0.36
C MET A 125 31.92 10.09 -0.97
N GLY A 126 31.65 10.94 -1.96
CA GLY A 126 32.54 11.13 -3.10
C GLY A 126 33.47 12.30 -2.77
N GLU A 127 34.44 12.05 -1.89
CA GLU A 127 35.60 12.93 -1.78
C GLU A 127 36.84 12.06 -2.00
N GLU A 128 37.20 11.89 -3.27
CA GLU A 128 38.58 11.65 -3.68
C GLU A 128 39.11 12.99 -4.20
N THR A 129 39.66 13.78 -3.29
CA THR A 129 40.67 14.80 -3.62
C THR A 129 42.03 14.22 -3.20
N THR A 130 43.01 14.40 -4.10
CA THR A 130 44.47 14.19 -4.00
C THR A 130 45.05 12.88 -4.52
N GLY A 131 45.89 13.03 -5.56
CA GLY A 131 46.75 12.01 -6.13
C GLY A 131 47.34 12.48 -7.47
N GLU A 132 48.38 13.32 -7.40
CA GLU A 132 49.38 13.66 -8.43
C GLU A 132 49.50 12.69 -9.63
N ASP A 133 49.44 13.24 -10.84
CA ASP A 133 50.53 13.24 -11.85
C ASP A 133 49.95 13.60 -13.22
N ASP A 134 50.33 14.76 -13.75
CA ASP A 134 50.71 14.95 -15.16
C ASP A 134 51.20 16.40 -15.32
N ALA A 135 52.52 16.55 -15.25
CA ALA A 135 53.21 17.74 -15.68
C ALA A 135 53.21 17.78 -17.22
N GLU A 136 52.78 18.89 -17.83
CA GLU A 136 53.38 19.44 -19.05
C GLU A 136 52.79 20.84 -19.40
N ASP A 137 53.68 21.84 -19.34
CA ASP A 137 53.86 22.98 -20.25
C ASP A 137 52.69 23.94 -20.64
N ASP A 138 52.79 25.21 -20.20
CA ASP A 138 53.10 26.39 -21.06
C ASP A 138 52.57 27.72 -20.45
N PRO A 139 53.44 28.68 -20.03
CA PRO A 139 53.02 29.98 -19.53
C PRO A 139 52.98 31.04 -20.65
N GLY A 140 51.81 31.22 -21.27
CA GLY A 140 51.55 32.28 -22.25
C GLY A 140 51.03 33.58 -21.62
N SER A 141 51.94 34.49 -21.26
CA SER A 141 51.66 35.89 -20.91
C SER A 141 51.17 36.70 -22.12
N ALA A 142 50.04 37.44 -22.00
CA ALA A 142 49.91 38.79 -22.61
C ALA A 142 48.61 39.53 -22.22
N ALA A 143 48.81 40.81 -21.84
CA ALA A 143 47.89 41.96 -21.99
C ALA A 143 46.66 42.03 -21.06
N ALA A 144 46.27 43.16 -20.47
CA ALA A 144 46.76 44.53 -20.42
C ALA A 144 45.91 45.31 -19.38
N SER A 145 46.31 46.55 -19.09
CA SER A 145 45.68 47.60 -18.26
C SER A 145 45.79 47.35 -16.74
N GLY A 146 46.59 48.11 -15.98
CA GLY A 146 46.67 49.57 -15.86
C GLY A 146 45.79 49.96 -14.66
N ASP A 147 46.23 50.59 -13.58
CA ASP A 147 47.29 51.56 -13.33
C ASP A 147 47.65 51.52 -11.81
N PRO A 148 48.81 52.03 -11.36
CA PRO A 148 49.26 51.98 -9.97
C PRO A 148 48.96 53.31 -9.22
N VAL A 149 48.55 53.25 -7.95
CA VAL A 149 48.86 54.32 -6.98
C VAL A 149 49.16 53.75 -5.58
N ASP A 150 50.27 54.26 -5.08
CA ASP A 150 51.17 53.96 -3.96
C ASP A 150 50.55 53.87 -2.54
N PRO A 151 51.14 53.09 -1.61
CA PRO A 151 50.69 52.93 -0.24
C PRO A 151 51.47 53.88 0.70
N ALA A 152 50.79 54.87 1.26
CA ALA A 152 51.35 55.63 2.36
C ALA A 152 50.21 56.16 3.24
N ASP A 153 49.85 55.41 4.28
CA ASP A 153 49.85 55.96 5.64
C ASP A 153 49.66 54.83 6.68
N VAL A 154 50.77 54.33 7.21
CA VAL A 154 50.81 53.65 8.50
C VAL A 154 51.57 54.58 9.43
N GLY A 155 50.88 55.16 10.41
CA GLY A 155 51.52 55.57 11.64
C GLY A 155 50.87 56.73 12.38
N GLY A 156 50.32 56.43 13.56
CA GLY A 156 50.65 57.23 14.73
C GLY A 156 49.50 57.95 15.45
N GLU A 157 49.13 57.37 16.60
CA GLU A 157 48.93 58.04 17.89
C GLU A 157 48.05 59.29 17.98
N ARG A 158 46.87 59.14 18.61
CA ARG A 158 46.54 59.71 19.94
C ARG A 158 45.17 59.26 20.41
#